data_AF-A0A3S3NU20-F1
#
_entry.id   AF-A0A3S3NU20-F1
#
_cell.length_a   1.000
_cell.length_b   1.000
_cell.length_c   1.000
_cell.angle_alpha   90.00
_cell.angle_beta   90.00
_cell.angle_gamma   90.00
#
_symmetry.space_group_name_H-M   'P 1'
#
loop_
_entity.id
_entity.type
_entity.pdbx_description
1 polymer ?
#
loop_
_entity_poly.entity_id
_entity_poly.type
_entity_poly.pdbx_seq_one_letter_code
_entity_poly.pdbx_strand_id
1 'polypeptide(L)'
;VNTFVTAFHEAVIIYATALNEALNEGYSVTNGTVITQKMWNRTFEGITGNVSIDQNGDRKVDYSLLDMDPISGNFEVVSNYYGVSKEIVDVKDKRIYWAGNRETPPPDTPVCGFDGSKCLEEGKEERENHYKLEVELASMSWKIRYEDILSTDKRQAQGKRLGSLVSLNRYSVTSSISAETMAATDLNKQVFVKTGYYKGTVVAIKTINKSRVEVNRSLMLEMKKVKDLQHDHIVRFIGACIDPPSMCLVTEYCPKGSLQDILENEEIKLDWMFRYSLMHDIVKGMSYLHSSDIKSHGNLKSSNCVVDSRFVLKITDFGLHSLRGSDENDNEDSYVHWKPPEILRHHNPPVEGTQKGDVYSFALIMHEIVYRQGPFYLGQHTNLSPK
;
A
#
# COMPACT_ATOMS: atom_id res chain seq x y z
N VAL A 1 42.53 -39.03 31.62
CA VAL A 1 43.93 -38.69 32.00
C VAL A 1 44.03 -37.18 32.09
N ASN A 2 44.63 -36.62 33.15
CA ASN A 2 44.74 -35.17 33.31
C ASN A 2 45.80 -34.63 32.33
N THR A 3 45.37 -33.82 31.35
CA THR A 3 46.21 -33.26 30.29
C THR A 3 47.35 -32.39 30.81
N PHE A 4 47.15 -31.72 31.96
CA PHE A 4 48.20 -30.92 32.59
C PHE A 4 49.32 -31.77 33.15
N VAL A 5 48.97 -32.91 33.76
CA VAL A 5 49.96 -33.83 34.35
C VAL A 5 50.82 -34.46 33.26
N THR A 6 50.20 -34.87 32.14
CA THR A 6 50.93 -35.45 31.01
C THR A 6 51.78 -34.43 30.29
N ALA A 7 51.28 -33.21 30.07
CA ALA A 7 52.05 -32.14 29.45
C ALA A 7 53.26 -31.72 30.32
N PHE A 8 53.08 -31.66 31.64
CA PHE A 8 54.18 -31.38 32.55
C PHE A 8 55.25 -32.47 32.53
N HIS A 9 54.84 -33.74 32.54
CA HIS A 9 55.77 -34.86 32.39
C HIS A 9 56.57 -34.77 31.09
N GLU A 10 55.88 -34.54 29.96
CA GLU A 10 56.51 -34.40 28.65
C GLU A 10 57.48 -33.21 28.58
N ALA A 11 57.12 -32.07 29.19
CA ALA A 11 57.98 -30.90 29.31
C ALA A 11 59.26 -31.17 30.09
N VAL A 12 59.17 -31.93 31.20
CA VAL A 12 60.34 -32.33 31.99
C VAL A 12 61.25 -33.27 31.21
N ILE A 13 60.68 -34.23 30.46
CA ILE A 13 61.46 -35.17 29.63
C ILE A 13 62.27 -34.42 28.58
N ILE A 14 61.63 -33.56 27.77
CA ILE A 14 62.34 -32.83 26.72
C ILE A 14 63.37 -31.84 27.29
N TYR A 15 63.08 -31.21 28.43
CA TYR A 15 64.03 -30.36 29.13
C TYR A 15 65.24 -31.16 29.61
N ALA A 16 65.03 -32.32 30.24
CA ALA A 16 66.10 -33.17 30.73
C ALA A 16 66.99 -33.67 29.59
N THR A 17 66.39 -34.06 28.45
CA THR A 17 67.13 -34.46 27.26
C THR A 17 67.97 -33.32 26.70
N ALA A 18 67.38 -32.14 26.51
CA ALA A 18 68.08 -30.97 25.98
C ALA A 18 69.18 -30.46 26.93
N LEU A 19 68.95 -30.51 28.24
CA LEU A 19 69.94 -30.16 29.26
C LEU A 19 71.13 -31.12 29.24
N ASN A 20 70.87 -32.43 29.15
CA ASN A 20 71.91 -33.44 29.07
C ASN A 20 72.79 -33.26 27.81
N GLU A 21 72.17 -32.99 26.66
CA GLU A 21 72.87 -32.67 25.42
C GLU A 21 73.73 -31.39 25.56
N ALA A 22 73.18 -30.33 26.16
CA ALA A 22 73.92 -29.09 26.39
C ALA A 22 75.14 -29.30 27.32
N LEU A 23 75.00 -30.11 28.37
CA LEU A 23 76.10 -30.41 29.29
C LEU A 23 77.20 -31.23 28.62
N ASN A 24 76.85 -32.20 27.77
CA ASN A 24 77.82 -32.99 27.01
C ASN A 24 78.63 -32.14 26.03
N GLU A 25 78.07 -31.03 25.56
CA GLU A 25 78.76 -30.05 24.70
C GLU A 25 79.51 -28.96 25.49
N GLY A 26 79.54 -29.05 26.82
CA GLY A 26 80.29 -28.13 27.70
C GLY A 26 79.58 -26.81 28.03
N TYR A 27 78.29 -26.69 27.74
CA TYR A 27 77.52 -25.50 28.10
C TYR A 27 77.11 -25.52 29.59
N SER A 28 76.98 -24.32 30.17
CA SER A 28 76.48 -24.15 31.54
C SER A 28 74.99 -24.49 31.67
N VAL A 29 74.60 -25.07 32.82
CA VAL A 29 73.19 -25.29 33.20
C VAL A 29 72.35 -24.00 33.23
N THR A 30 72.99 -22.83 33.34
CA THR A 30 72.33 -21.52 33.34
C THR A 30 72.10 -20.96 31.94
N ASN A 31 72.63 -21.59 30.89
CA ASN A 31 72.48 -21.12 29.51
C ASN A 31 71.13 -21.58 28.92
N GLY A 32 70.06 -20.95 29.39
CA GLY A 32 68.68 -21.28 28.99
C GLY A 32 68.45 -21.20 27.48
N THR A 33 69.10 -20.28 26.76
CA THR A 33 68.94 -20.12 25.31
C THR A 33 69.38 -21.37 24.54
N VAL A 34 70.55 -21.92 24.87
CA VAL A 34 71.06 -23.15 24.21
C VAL A 34 70.19 -24.35 24.55
N ILE A 35 69.77 -24.47 25.81
CA ILE A 35 68.89 -25.56 26.26
C ILE A 35 67.55 -25.49 25.52
N THR A 36 66.92 -24.31 25.45
CA THR A 36 65.65 -24.12 24.74
C THR A 36 65.78 -24.38 23.24
N GLN A 37 66.86 -23.94 22.58
CA GLN A 37 67.07 -24.22 21.15
C GLN A 37 67.19 -25.73 20.86
N LYS A 38 67.81 -26.50 21.75
CA LYS A 38 67.90 -27.97 21.63
C LYS A 38 66.58 -28.71 21.89
N MET A 39 65.58 -28.02 22.44
CA MET A 39 64.22 -28.55 22.57
C MET A 39 63.43 -28.43 21.26
N TRP A 40 63.85 -27.59 20.31
CA TRP A 40 63.09 -27.33 19.09
C TRP A 40 63.36 -28.36 17.98
N ASN A 41 62.46 -28.43 17.01
CA ASN A 41 62.55 -29.24 15.80
C ASN A 41 62.88 -30.73 16.05
N ARG A 42 62.21 -31.36 17.01
CA ARG A 42 62.43 -32.77 17.36
C ARG A 42 61.15 -33.47 17.76
N THR A 43 61.17 -34.79 17.64
CA THR A 43 60.10 -35.68 18.10
C THR A 43 60.65 -36.59 19.18
N PHE A 44 59.87 -36.82 20.24
CA PHE A 44 60.22 -37.71 21.34
C PHE A 44 58.98 -38.47 21.83
N GLU A 45 59.19 -39.61 22.48
CA GLU A 45 58.11 -40.43 23.04
C GLU A 45 57.69 -39.89 24.41
N GLY A 46 56.44 -39.44 24.50
CA GLY A 46 55.79 -38.98 25.73
C GLY A 46 54.76 -39.99 26.25
N ILE A 47 54.15 -39.68 27.40
CA ILE A 47 53.07 -40.51 27.97
C ILE A 47 51.84 -40.52 27.05
N THR A 48 51.62 -39.43 26.31
CA THR A 48 50.50 -39.32 25.36
C THR A 48 50.82 -39.87 23.96
N GLY A 49 52.00 -40.46 23.76
CA GLY A 49 52.50 -40.92 22.47
C GLY A 49 53.61 -40.03 21.93
N ASN A 50 53.81 -40.04 20.61
CA ASN A 50 54.87 -39.23 19.99
C ASN A 50 54.54 -37.74 20.06
N VAL A 51 55.41 -36.98 20.73
CA VAL A 51 55.32 -35.52 20.85
C VAL A 51 56.33 -34.89 19.90
N SER A 52 55.85 -34.03 19.00
CA SER A 52 56.72 -33.30 18.07
C SER A 52 56.72 -31.82 18.38
N ILE A 53 57.91 -31.23 18.49
CA ILE A 53 58.13 -29.79 18.62
C ILE A 53 58.68 -29.27 17.29
N ASP A 54 58.11 -28.19 16.77
CA ASP A 54 58.55 -27.60 15.52
C ASP A 54 59.77 -26.67 15.70
N GLN A 55 60.20 -26.06 14.59
CA GLN A 55 61.35 -25.16 14.55
C GLN A 55 61.17 -23.86 15.35
N ASN A 56 59.93 -23.47 15.67
CA ASN A 56 59.61 -22.28 16.45
C ASN A 56 59.49 -22.59 17.94
N GLY A 57 59.56 -23.88 18.31
CA GLY A 57 59.35 -24.34 19.68
C GLY A 57 57.90 -24.67 20.03
N ASP A 58 57.01 -24.70 19.03
CA ASP A 58 55.61 -25.01 19.23
C ASP A 58 55.38 -26.53 19.17
N ARG A 59 54.53 -27.04 20.08
CA ARG A 59 54.09 -28.43 20.02
C ARG A 59 53.14 -28.62 18.85
N LYS A 60 53.44 -29.58 17.98
CA LYS A 60 52.46 -30.12 17.03
C LYS A 60 51.50 -31.03 17.81
N VAL A 61 50.23 -30.64 17.81
CA VAL A 61 49.18 -31.32 18.57
C VAL A 61 48.30 -32.11 17.63
N ASP A 62 47.98 -33.33 18.05
CA ASP A 62 46.96 -34.15 17.39
C ASP A 62 45.62 -33.89 18.08
N TYR A 63 44.56 -33.74 17.29
CA TYR A 63 43.22 -33.47 17.79
C TYR A 63 42.25 -34.56 17.36
N SER A 64 41.41 -35.04 18.28
CA SER A 64 40.24 -35.84 17.93
C SER A 64 39.02 -34.94 17.89
N LEU A 65 38.26 -35.00 16.80
CA LEU A 65 36.95 -34.38 16.70
C LEU A 65 35.92 -35.36 17.24
N LEU A 66 35.13 -34.92 18.22
CA LEU A 66 34.05 -35.70 18.79
C LEU A 66 32.71 -35.14 18.34
N ASP A 67 31.79 -36.03 18.01
CA ASP A 67 30.40 -35.71 17.75
C ASP A 67 29.48 -36.56 18.63
N MET A 68 28.30 -36.05 18.96
CA MET A 68 27.34 -36.76 19.79
C MET A 68 26.48 -37.68 18.92
N ASP A 69 26.47 -38.98 19.22
CA ASP A 69 25.54 -39.90 18.60
C ASP A 69 24.10 -39.55 19.04
N PRO A 70 23.20 -39.17 18.10
CA PRO A 70 21.85 -38.75 18.44
C PRO A 70 20.98 -39.88 19.03
N ILE A 71 21.40 -41.15 18.89
CA ILE A 71 20.66 -42.30 19.42
C ILE A 71 21.12 -42.62 20.84
N SER A 72 22.43 -42.82 21.04
CA SER A 72 22.96 -43.19 22.37
C SER A 72 23.20 -41.99 23.30
N GLY A 73 23.30 -40.77 22.76
CA GLY A 73 23.61 -39.55 23.51
C GLY A 73 25.08 -39.44 23.96
N ASN A 74 25.94 -40.36 23.52
CA ASN A 74 27.36 -40.37 23.87
C ASN A 74 28.20 -39.65 22.81
N PHE A 75 29.26 -38.98 23.26
CA PHE A 75 30.27 -38.43 22.35
C PHE A 75 31.19 -39.53 21.83
N GLU A 76 31.35 -39.60 20.51
CA GLU A 76 32.21 -40.54 19.81
C GLU A 76 33.21 -39.79 18.93
N VAL A 77 34.41 -40.35 18.75
CA VAL A 77 35.41 -39.78 17.84
C VAL A 77 34.97 -40.03 16.40
N VAL A 78 34.85 -38.97 15.62
CA VAL A 78 34.44 -39.02 14.20
C VAL A 78 35.59 -38.77 13.23
N SER A 79 36.59 -37.97 13.63
CA SER A 79 37.79 -37.70 12.83
C SER A 79 39.00 -37.42 13.72
N ASN A 80 40.20 -37.70 13.23
CA ASN A 80 41.46 -37.36 13.90
C ASN A 80 42.31 -36.47 13.00
N TYR A 81 42.75 -35.34 13.52
CA TYR A 81 43.75 -34.49 12.91
C TYR A 81 45.13 -34.82 13.47
N TYR A 82 46.08 -35.12 12.58
CA TYR A 82 47.47 -35.36 12.92
C TYR A 82 48.30 -34.11 12.61
N GLY A 83 48.81 -33.45 13.65
CA GLY A 83 49.53 -32.18 13.53
C GLY A 83 50.86 -32.29 12.79
N VAL A 84 51.46 -33.47 12.77
CA VAL A 84 52.72 -33.74 12.07
C VAL A 84 52.53 -33.77 10.56
N SER A 85 51.57 -34.55 10.05
CA SER A 85 51.26 -34.65 8.62
C SER A 85 50.33 -33.54 8.13
N LYS A 86 49.66 -32.83 9.04
CA LYS A 86 48.59 -31.85 8.75
C LYS A 86 47.42 -32.48 8.00
N GLU A 87 47.10 -33.72 8.33
CA GLU A 87 46.02 -34.49 7.70
C GLU A 87 44.89 -34.75 8.68
N ILE A 88 43.66 -34.70 8.17
CA ILE A 88 42.46 -35.17 8.87
C ILE A 88 42.14 -36.56 8.32
N VAL A 89 41.98 -37.53 9.22
CA VAL A 89 41.60 -38.91 8.91
C VAL A 89 40.27 -39.20 9.58
N ASP A 90 39.24 -39.43 8.77
CA ASP A 90 37.91 -39.78 9.25
C ASP A 90 37.86 -41.23 9.75
N VAL A 91 37.11 -41.44 10.84
CA VAL A 91 36.90 -42.78 11.39
C VAL A 91 35.92 -43.54 10.50
N LYS A 92 36.31 -44.74 10.08
CA LYS A 92 35.49 -45.61 9.23
C LYS A 92 34.13 -45.86 9.87
N ASP A 93 33.07 -45.74 9.06
CA ASP A 93 31.67 -45.94 9.45
C ASP A 93 31.12 -44.93 10.49
N LYS A 94 31.82 -43.81 10.71
CA LYS A 94 31.35 -42.67 11.51
C LYS A 94 31.16 -41.43 10.62
N ARG A 95 30.17 -40.59 10.96
CA ARG A 95 29.89 -39.32 10.27
C ARG A 95 29.47 -38.26 11.28
N ILE A 96 29.70 -36.99 10.92
CA ILE A 96 29.23 -35.86 11.71
C ILE A 96 27.72 -35.65 11.47
N TYR A 97 26.94 -35.54 12.53
CA TYR A 97 25.52 -35.24 12.53
C TYR A 97 25.30 -33.73 12.57
N TRP A 98 25.21 -33.12 11.39
CA TRP A 98 24.93 -31.69 11.29
C TRP A 98 23.46 -31.37 11.60
N ALA A 99 23.24 -30.29 12.35
CA ALA A 99 21.91 -29.80 12.70
C ALA A 99 21.05 -29.55 11.45
N GLY A 100 19.77 -29.93 11.54
CA GLY A 100 18.81 -29.77 10.44
C GLY A 100 18.92 -30.84 9.34
N ASN A 101 19.38 -32.05 9.68
CA ASN A 101 19.55 -33.17 8.75
C ASN A 101 20.43 -32.85 7.54
N ARG A 102 21.47 -32.02 7.74
CA ARG A 102 22.42 -31.69 6.68
C ARG A 102 23.43 -32.82 6.50
N GLU A 103 23.78 -33.12 5.26
CA GLU A 103 24.84 -34.08 4.93
C GLU A 103 26.23 -33.43 4.90
N THR A 104 26.30 -32.10 4.86
CA THR A 104 27.53 -31.31 4.76
C THR A 104 27.64 -30.29 5.89
N PRO A 105 28.86 -29.84 6.24
CA PRO A 105 29.06 -28.77 7.20
C PRO A 105 28.24 -27.53 6.85
N PRO A 106 27.68 -26.83 7.85
CA PRO A 106 27.06 -25.53 7.63
C PRO A 106 28.10 -24.53 7.09
N PRO A 107 27.67 -23.51 6.33
CA PRO A 107 28.57 -22.44 5.94
C PRO A 107 29.11 -21.70 7.18
N ASP A 108 30.37 -21.28 7.12
CA ASP A 108 31.08 -20.57 8.19
C ASP A 108 30.37 -19.27 8.63
N THR A 109 29.64 -18.63 7.71
CA THR A 109 28.70 -17.55 8.01
C THR A 109 27.33 -17.90 7.43
N PRO A 110 26.23 -17.81 8.20
CA PRO A 110 24.88 -17.95 7.66
C PRO A 110 24.63 -16.98 6.50
N VAL A 111 23.73 -17.35 5.58
CA VAL A 111 23.38 -16.53 4.40
C VAL A 111 22.98 -15.10 4.78
N CYS A 112 22.30 -14.92 5.93
CA CYS A 112 21.85 -13.62 6.44
C CYS A 112 22.84 -12.95 7.42
N GLY A 113 24.03 -13.53 7.64
CA GLY A 113 24.92 -13.11 8.73
C GLY A 113 24.42 -13.58 10.10
N PHE A 114 25.27 -13.47 11.13
CA PHE A 114 24.90 -13.88 12.50
C PHE A 114 23.95 -12.88 13.18
N ASP A 115 23.93 -11.64 12.72
CA ASP A 115 23.16 -10.50 13.23
C ASP A 115 22.06 -10.02 12.25
N GLY A 116 21.88 -10.73 11.13
CA GLY A 116 20.92 -10.35 10.09
C GLY A 116 21.40 -9.30 9.10
N SER A 117 22.64 -8.81 9.22
CA SER A 117 23.18 -7.72 8.41
C SER A 117 23.37 -8.05 6.92
N LYS A 118 23.49 -9.33 6.56
CA LYS A 118 23.77 -9.80 5.19
C LYS A 118 22.54 -10.33 4.45
N CYS A 119 21.35 -10.23 5.04
CA CYS A 119 20.11 -10.58 4.34
C CYS A 119 19.96 -9.73 3.06
N LEU A 120 19.87 -10.38 1.89
CA LEU A 120 19.53 -9.72 0.63
C LEU A 120 18.11 -9.15 0.70
N GLU A 121 17.97 -7.91 0.23
CA GLU A 121 16.80 -7.04 0.37
C GLU A 121 15.63 -7.39 -0.58
N GLU A 122 15.21 -8.64 -0.66
CA GLU A 122 13.90 -8.92 -1.26
C GLU A 122 12.79 -8.58 -0.24
N GLY A 123 12.08 -7.49 -0.51
CA GLY A 123 10.86 -7.10 0.22
C GLY A 123 11.02 -6.05 1.33
N LYS A 124 12.18 -5.38 1.48
CA LYS A 124 12.27 -4.18 2.36
C LYS A 124 11.42 -3.04 1.81
N GLU A 125 11.53 -2.74 0.51
CA GLU A 125 10.73 -1.70 -0.15
C GLU A 125 9.24 -2.04 -0.10
N GLU A 126 8.86 -3.29 -0.35
CA GLU A 126 7.46 -3.73 -0.26
C GLU A 126 6.90 -3.63 1.16
N ARG A 127 7.68 -4.00 2.19
CA ARG A 127 7.28 -3.84 3.60
C ARG A 127 7.22 -2.38 4.02
N GLU A 128 8.16 -1.56 3.56
CA GLU A 128 8.16 -0.14 3.86
C GLU A 128 6.98 0.56 3.16
N ASN A 129 6.69 0.21 1.91
CA ASN A 129 5.52 0.70 1.17
C ASN A 129 4.21 0.21 1.81
N HIS A 130 4.15 -1.05 2.24
CA HIS A 130 3.03 -1.58 3.00
C HIS A 130 2.84 -0.80 4.31
N TYR A 131 3.91 -0.58 5.08
CA TYR A 131 3.85 0.17 6.33
C TYR A 131 3.42 1.62 6.11
N LYS A 132 3.98 2.30 5.10
CA LYS A 132 3.57 3.66 4.69
C LYS A 132 2.09 3.70 4.33
N LEU A 133 1.61 2.74 3.54
CA LEU A 133 0.20 2.62 3.17
C LEU A 133 -0.68 2.42 4.41
N GLU A 134 -0.31 1.55 5.36
CA GLU A 134 -1.05 1.35 6.60
C GLU A 134 -1.16 2.64 7.42
N VAL A 135 -0.05 3.37 7.58
CA VAL A 135 -0.02 4.63 8.31
C VAL A 135 -0.93 5.67 7.65
N GLU A 136 -0.90 5.77 6.32
CA GLU A 136 -1.76 6.69 5.57
C GLU A 136 -3.25 6.31 5.69
N LEU A 137 -3.59 5.02 5.60
CA LEU A 137 -4.96 4.55 5.79
C LEU A 137 -5.46 4.85 7.21
N ALA A 138 -4.61 4.60 8.22
CA ALA A 138 -4.90 4.88 9.62
C ALA A 138 -5.06 6.38 9.93
N SER A 139 -4.42 7.26 9.14
CA SER A 139 -4.58 8.72 9.29
C SER A 139 -6.00 9.21 9.02
N MET A 140 -6.80 8.43 8.26
CA MET A 140 -8.15 8.78 7.84
C MET A 140 -8.26 10.23 7.32
N SER A 141 -7.26 10.70 6.58
CA SER A 141 -7.17 12.11 6.17
C SER A 141 -8.33 12.59 5.28
N TRP A 142 -9.16 11.67 4.77
CA TRP A 142 -10.40 11.90 4.03
C TRP A 142 -11.61 12.13 4.96
N LYS A 143 -11.54 11.77 6.24
CA LYS A 143 -12.66 11.88 7.19
C LYS A 143 -12.84 13.36 7.56
N ILE A 144 -14.08 13.83 7.38
CA ILE A 144 -14.50 15.19 7.73
C ILE A 144 -15.53 15.09 8.85
N ARG A 145 -15.41 15.92 9.88
CA ARG A 145 -16.50 16.07 10.86
C ARG A 145 -17.56 16.98 10.27
N TYR A 146 -18.82 16.57 10.35
CA TYR A 146 -19.92 17.33 9.75
C TYR A 146 -20.02 18.77 10.33
N GLU A 147 -19.61 18.98 11.58
CA GLU A 147 -19.53 20.29 12.22
C GLU A 147 -18.54 21.26 11.57
N ASP A 148 -17.48 20.74 10.93
CA ASP A 148 -16.49 21.55 10.22
C ASP A 148 -17.05 22.05 8.87
N ILE A 149 -18.19 21.49 8.43
CA ILE A 149 -18.95 21.96 7.27
C ILE A 149 -19.96 22.99 7.78
N LEU A 150 -19.61 24.26 7.59
CA LEU A 150 -20.50 25.36 7.97
C LEU A 150 -21.69 25.39 7.02
N SER A 151 -22.88 25.16 7.58
CA SER A 151 -24.14 25.40 6.88
C SER A 151 -24.30 26.89 6.64
N THR A 152 -24.87 27.26 5.50
CA THR A 152 -25.22 28.65 5.14
C THR A 152 -26.24 29.29 6.09
N ASP A 153 -26.80 28.54 7.05
CA ASP A 153 -28.02 28.89 7.79
C ASP A 153 -27.85 29.48 9.21
N LYS A 154 -26.64 29.75 9.70
CA LYS A 154 -26.43 30.14 11.12
C LYS A 154 -26.13 31.61 11.39
N ARG A 155 -26.91 32.54 10.84
CA ARG A 155 -26.92 33.98 11.24
C ARG A 155 -28.32 34.62 11.40
N GLN A 156 -29.35 33.86 11.79
CA GLN A 156 -30.67 34.42 12.14
C GLN A 156 -31.28 33.90 13.46
N ALA A 157 -30.46 33.49 14.42
CA ALA A 157 -30.95 33.02 15.72
C ALA A 157 -30.82 34.06 16.85
N GLN A 158 -31.09 35.35 16.60
CA GLN A 158 -31.42 36.30 17.67
C GLN A 158 -32.39 37.37 17.17
N GLY A 159 -33.64 37.30 17.64
CA GLY A 159 -34.55 38.46 17.67
C GLY A 159 -35.85 38.31 16.89
N LYS A 160 -36.84 37.61 17.47
CA LYS A 160 -38.19 38.14 17.83
C LYS A 160 -39.19 36.98 17.98
N ARG A 161 -39.87 36.98 19.13
CA ARG A 161 -41.01 36.11 19.44
C ARG A 161 -42.29 36.64 18.76
N LEU A 162 -43.24 35.71 18.61
CA LEU A 162 -44.71 35.84 18.69
C LEU A 162 -45.47 35.52 17.38
N GLY A 163 -46.38 34.54 17.46
CA GLY A 163 -47.42 34.29 16.45
C GLY A 163 -47.63 32.80 16.17
N SER A 164 -48.87 32.35 16.16
CA SER A 164 -49.30 30.95 16.32
C SER A 164 -49.99 30.39 15.07
N LEU A 165 -50.06 29.05 15.02
CA LEU A 165 -51.01 28.15 14.32
C LEU A 165 -50.88 27.89 12.78
N VAL A 166 -50.66 26.59 12.48
CA VAL A 166 -51.36 25.70 11.50
C VAL A 166 -51.26 26.06 10.00
N SER A 167 -51.06 25.20 8.99
CA SER A 167 -50.56 23.83 8.78
C SER A 167 -50.46 23.63 7.25
N LEU A 168 -49.60 22.69 6.82
CA LEU A 168 -49.54 21.92 5.56
C LEU A 168 -48.56 22.33 4.44
N ASN A 169 -47.87 21.28 3.95
CA ASN A 169 -46.65 21.16 3.14
C ASN A 169 -46.51 22.10 1.93
N ARG A 170 -45.40 22.82 1.69
CA ARG A 170 -43.95 22.46 1.53
C ARG A 170 -43.67 21.61 0.27
N TYR A 171 -42.90 22.06 -0.73
CA TYR A 171 -41.77 22.99 -0.73
C TYR A 171 -41.69 23.83 -2.01
N SER A 172 -41.68 25.15 -1.84
CA SER A 172 -40.99 26.11 -2.72
C SER A 172 -40.70 27.36 -1.88
N VAL A 173 -39.91 28.27 -2.45
CA VAL A 173 -39.63 29.67 -2.06
C VAL A 173 -38.34 29.98 -1.28
N THR A 174 -37.32 30.35 -2.05
CA THR A 174 -36.69 31.69 -2.06
C THR A 174 -36.99 32.61 -0.86
N SER A 175 -35.95 33.01 -0.13
CA SER A 175 -35.80 34.31 0.58
C SER A 175 -34.45 34.29 1.33
N SER A 176 -33.72 35.37 1.59
CA SER A 176 -33.68 36.78 1.18
C SER A 176 -32.26 37.26 1.54
N ILE A 177 -31.58 37.94 0.60
CA ILE A 177 -30.14 38.26 0.67
C ILE A 177 -29.95 39.67 1.27
N SER A 178 -28.94 39.86 2.13
CA SER A 178 -28.57 41.18 2.67
C SER A 178 -27.96 42.08 1.57
N ALA A 179 -28.41 43.33 1.53
CA ALA A 179 -28.11 44.31 0.47
C ALA A 179 -26.61 44.59 0.24
N GLU A 180 -25.74 44.35 1.22
CA GLU A 180 -24.31 44.70 1.14
C GLU A 180 -23.47 43.64 0.38
N THR A 181 -23.98 42.43 0.17
CA THR A 181 -23.30 41.40 -0.63
C THR A 181 -23.76 41.38 -2.09
N MET A 182 -24.81 42.13 -2.45
CA MET A 182 -25.29 42.23 -3.83
C MET A 182 -24.39 43.05 -4.76
N ALA A 183 -23.38 43.75 -4.23
CA ALA A 183 -22.57 44.66 -5.04
C ALA A 183 -21.47 43.97 -5.87
N ALA A 184 -21.18 42.67 -5.67
CA ALA A 184 -19.97 42.06 -6.23
C ALA A 184 -20.17 40.83 -7.15
N THR A 185 -21.34 40.19 -7.22
CA THR A 185 -21.54 39.08 -8.17
C THR A 185 -22.97 38.99 -8.66
N ASP A 186 -23.10 39.15 -9.98
CA ASP A 186 -24.20 38.86 -10.91
C ASP A 186 -25.47 38.14 -10.42
N LEU A 187 -26.60 38.62 -10.95
CA LEU A 187 -27.95 38.10 -10.77
C LEU A 187 -28.09 36.64 -11.29
N ASN A 188 -28.93 35.84 -10.62
CA ASN A 188 -29.30 34.45 -10.94
C ASN A 188 -28.31 33.32 -10.58
N LYS A 189 -27.95 33.16 -9.30
CA LYS A 189 -27.33 31.88 -8.85
C LYS A 189 -28.40 30.80 -8.63
N GLN A 190 -28.67 30.01 -9.66
CA GLN A 190 -29.35 28.71 -9.53
C GLN A 190 -28.45 27.76 -8.73
N VAL A 191 -28.97 27.20 -7.64
CA VAL A 191 -28.26 26.22 -6.80
C VAL A 191 -28.70 24.82 -7.24
N PHE A 192 -27.81 24.09 -7.89
CA PHE A 192 -28.12 22.79 -8.51
C PHE A 192 -28.03 21.61 -7.52
N VAL A 193 -27.27 21.76 -6.43
CA VAL A 193 -27.05 20.72 -5.43
C VAL A 193 -26.89 21.35 -4.04
N LYS A 194 -27.07 20.56 -2.98
CA LYS A 194 -26.78 21.00 -1.61
C LYS A 194 -25.31 21.40 -1.50
N THR A 195 -25.04 22.61 -1.02
CA THR A 195 -23.69 23.15 -0.83
C THR A 195 -23.39 23.45 0.64
N GLY A 196 -22.11 23.56 1.00
CA GLY A 196 -21.66 24.10 2.28
C GLY A 196 -20.31 24.79 2.17
N TYR A 197 -19.79 25.29 3.29
CA TYR A 197 -18.44 25.84 3.36
C TYR A 197 -17.54 24.92 4.17
N TYR A 198 -16.42 24.50 3.59
CA TYR A 198 -15.38 23.73 4.25
C TYR A 198 -14.03 24.39 4.04
N LYS A 199 -13.32 24.72 5.13
CA LYS A 199 -12.03 25.45 5.09
C LYS A 199 -12.05 26.70 4.20
N GLY A 200 -13.14 27.47 4.27
CA GLY A 200 -13.31 28.70 3.50
C GLY A 200 -13.68 28.55 2.03
N THR A 201 -13.85 27.31 1.53
CA THR A 201 -14.23 27.03 0.13
C THR A 201 -15.65 26.47 0.05
N VAL A 202 -16.41 26.85 -0.99
CA VAL A 202 -17.72 26.26 -1.28
C VAL A 202 -17.54 24.83 -1.77
N VAL A 203 -18.27 23.89 -1.19
CA VAL A 203 -18.23 22.47 -1.49
C VAL A 203 -19.62 21.92 -1.82
N ALA A 204 -19.67 20.89 -2.66
CA ALA A 204 -20.89 20.13 -2.92
C ALA A 204 -21.04 19.02 -1.86
N ILE A 205 -22.27 18.80 -1.40
CA ILE A 205 -22.61 17.84 -0.36
C ILE A 205 -23.61 16.84 -0.92
N LYS A 206 -23.21 15.57 -1.00
CA LYS A 206 -24.08 14.46 -1.40
C LYS A 206 -24.39 13.59 -0.19
N THR A 207 -25.66 13.50 0.20
CA THR A 207 -26.08 12.70 1.37
C THR A 207 -25.83 11.21 1.12
N ILE A 208 -25.31 10.50 2.12
CA ILE A 208 -25.21 9.05 2.09
C ILE A 208 -26.49 8.47 2.69
N ASN A 209 -27.26 7.74 1.89
CA ASN A 209 -28.55 7.19 2.31
C ASN A 209 -28.39 5.80 2.94
N LYS A 210 -27.63 5.71 4.04
CA LYS A 210 -27.43 4.50 4.83
C LYS A 210 -27.69 4.81 6.30
N SER A 211 -28.15 3.84 7.08
CA SER A 211 -28.33 4.01 8.53
C SER A 211 -26.99 3.99 9.27
N ARG A 212 -26.04 3.21 8.76
CA ARG A 212 -24.68 3.07 9.30
C ARG A 212 -23.71 2.75 8.17
N VAL A 213 -22.49 3.28 8.29
CA VAL A 213 -21.36 2.93 7.43
C VAL A 213 -20.30 2.26 8.29
N GLU A 214 -19.97 1.01 7.98
CA GLU A 214 -18.86 0.32 8.64
C GLU A 214 -17.55 0.67 7.97
N VAL A 215 -16.62 1.23 8.74
CA VAL A 215 -15.28 1.55 8.23
C VAL A 215 -14.41 0.30 8.32
N ASN A 216 -14.23 -0.35 7.19
CA ASN A 216 -13.30 -1.47 7.04
C ASN A 216 -12.13 -1.07 6.13
N ARG A 217 -11.12 -1.94 6.07
CA ARG A 217 -9.93 -1.74 5.22
C ARG A 217 -10.27 -1.48 3.75
N SER A 218 -11.27 -2.19 3.20
CA SER A 218 -11.69 -2.05 1.81
C SER A 218 -12.21 -0.64 1.51
N LEU A 219 -13.08 -0.12 2.37
CA LEU A 219 -13.60 1.24 2.26
C LEU A 219 -12.49 2.30 2.40
N MET A 220 -11.54 2.09 3.33
CA MET A 220 -10.41 3.02 3.49
C MET A 220 -9.52 3.07 2.24
N LEU A 221 -9.31 1.93 1.58
CA LEU A 221 -8.60 1.84 0.31
C LEU A 221 -9.36 2.54 -0.82
N GLU A 222 -10.68 2.33 -0.94
CA GLU A 222 -11.51 3.06 -1.92
C GLU A 222 -11.45 4.57 -1.70
N MET A 223 -11.58 5.03 -0.46
CA MET A 223 -11.47 6.44 -0.08
C MET A 223 -10.13 7.05 -0.46
N LYS A 224 -9.03 6.34 -0.17
CA LYS A 224 -7.69 6.77 -0.54
C LYS A 224 -7.56 6.88 -2.06
N LYS A 225 -7.94 5.84 -2.81
CA LYS A 225 -7.87 5.83 -4.28
C LYS A 225 -8.59 7.02 -4.89
N VAL A 226 -9.82 7.30 -4.45
CA VAL A 226 -10.62 8.43 -4.97
C VAL A 226 -10.05 9.78 -4.54
N LYS A 227 -9.54 9.89 -3.30
CA LYS A 227 -8.92 11.12 -2.80
C LYS A 227 -7.61 11.47 -3.52
N ASP A 228 -6.83 10.47 -3.90
CA ASP A 228 -5.53 10.66 -4.55
C ASP A 228 -5.68 11.03 -6.05
N LEU A 229 -6.89 10.93 -6.63
CA LEU A 229 -7.14 11.36 -7.99
C LEU A 229 -7.16 12.89 -8.12
N GLN A 230 -6.31 13.41 -9.01
CA GLN A 230 -6.28 14.83 -9.35
C GLN A 230 -6.11 15.00 -10.86
N HIS A 231 -7.11 15.62 -11.50
CA HIS A 231 -7.09 15.91 -12.93
C HIS A 231 -8.08 17.04 -13.23
N ASP A 232 -7.81 17.85 -14.27
CA ASP A 232 -8.64 19.03 -14.59
C ASP A 232 -10.08 18.67 -14.96
N HIS A 233 -10.29 17.49 -15.53
CA HIS A 233 -11.60 16.97 -15.98
C HIS A 233 -12.19 15.90 -15.05
N ILE A 234 -11.69 15.81 -13.81
CA ILE A 234 -12.24 14.95 -12.76
C ILE A 234 -12.60 15.84 -11.56
N VAL A 235 -13.77 15.63 -10.99
CA VAL A 235 -14.17 16.33 -9.76
C VAL A 235 -13.29 15.90 -8.61
N ARG A 236 -12.64 16.88 -7.98
CA ARG A 236 -11.80 16.63 -6.82
C ARG A 236 -12.63 16.20 -5.61
N PHE A 237 -12.35 15.00 -5.13
CA PHE A 237 -12.89 14.51 -3.87
C PHE A 237 -12.18 15.18 -2.69
N ILE A 238 -12.96 15.70 -1.73
CA ILE A 238 -12.42 16.41 -0.57
C ILE A 238 -12.43 15.48 0.65
N GLY A 239 -13.53 14.74 0.84
CA GLY A 239 -13.65 13.80 1.94
C GLY A 239 -15.08 13.33 2.18
N ALA A 240 -15.31 12.68 3.32
CA ALA A 240 -16.61 12.15 3.70
C ALA A 240 -16.90 12.32 5.20
N CYS A 241 -18.15 12.61 5.52
CA CYS A 241 -18.75 12.48 6.84
C CYS A 241 -19.44 11.12 6.91
N ILE A 242 -19.04 10.28 7.86
CA ILE A 242 -19.52 8.89 8.01
C ILE A 242 -20.12 8.62 9.39
N ASP A 243 -20.13 9.62 10.26
CA ASP A 243 -20.68 9.53 11.59
C ASP A 243 -22.18 9.92 11.54
N PRO A 244 -23.11 9.05 11.97
CA PRO A 244 -24.53 9.38 12.05
C PRO A 244 -24.79 10.58 12.99
N PRO A 245 -25.86 11.38 12.80
CA PRO A 245 -26.93 11.21 11.81
C PRO A 245 -26.66 11.89 10.46
N SER A 246 -25.54 12.60 10.30
CA SER A 246 -25.26 13.45 9.13
C SER A 246 -24.11 12.88 8.31
N MET A 247 -24.40 11.83 7.53
CA MET A 247 -23.45 11.19 6.64
C MET A 247 -23.54 11.77 5.21
N CYS A 248 -22.40 12.16 4.65
CA CYS A 248 -22.33 12.76 3.32
C CYS A 248 -20.94 12.62 2.69
N LEU A 249 -20.90 12.72 1.36
CA LEU A 249 -19.68 12.91 0.57
C LEU A 249 -19.51 14.40 0.27
N VAL A 250 -18.25 14.84 0.28
CA VAL A 250 -17.87 16.23 0.05
C VAL A 250 -16.91 16.31 -1.13
N THR A 251 -17.30 17.06 -2.15
CA THR A 251 -16.52 17.29 -3.37
C THR A 251 -16.42 18.78 -3.68
N GLU A 252 -15.54 19.16 -4.63
CA GLU A 252 -15.55 20.53 -5.14
C GLU A 252 -16.89 20.90 -5.79
N TYR A 253 -17.33 22.15 -5.60
CA TYR A 253 -18.57 22.64 -6.16
C TYR A 253 -18.37 23.18 -7.58
N CYS A 254 -19.19 22.70 -8.52
CA CYS A 254 -19.23 23.15 -9.91
C CYS A 254 -20.47 24.03 -10.13
N PRO A 255 -20.31 25.37 -10.22
CA PRO A 255 -21.43 26.31 -10.13
C PRO A 255 -22.31 26.38 -11.39
N LYS A 256 -21.92 25.77 -12.51
CA LYS A 256 -22.76 25.72 -13.72
C LYS A 256 -23.68 24.50 -13.77
N GLY A 257 -23.70 23.69 -12.70
CA GLY A 257 -24.53 22.51 -12.61
C GLY A 257 -23.97 21.34 -13.41
N SER A 258 -24.82 20.37 -13.67
CA SER A 258 -24.54 19.23 -14.52
C SER A 258 -24.68 19.57 -16.01
N LEU A 259 -24.13 18.71 -16.86
CA LEU A 259 -24.35 18.78 -18.30
C LEU A 259 -25.84 18.64 -18.61
N GLN A 260 -26.57 17.80 -17.87
CA GLN A 260 -28.02 17.70 -18.01
C GLN A 260 -28.71 19.05 -17.78
N ASP A 261 -28.36 19.78 -16.71
CA ASP A 261 -28.90 21.13 -16.44
C ASP A 261 -28.60 22.12 -17.59
N ILE A 262 -27.41 22.02 -18.19
CA ILE A 262 -27.01 22.86 -19.33
C ILE A 262 -27.81 22.52 -20.59
N LEU A 263 -28.03 21.23 -20.85
CA LEU A 263 -28.80 20.76 -22.00
C LEU A 263 -30.28 21.15 -21.87
N GLU A 264 -30.86 21.09 -20.67
CA GLU A 264 -32.25 21.49 -20.41
C GLU A 264 -32.46 23.01 -20.47
N ASN A 265 -31.43 23.83 -20.22
CA ASN A 265 -31.56 25.28 -20.20
C ASN A 265 -31.48 25.93 -21.61
N GLU A 266 -32.63 26.11 -22.26
CA GLU A 266 -32.76 26.68 -23.61
C GLU A 266 -32.05 28.05 -23.82
N GLU A 267 -31.83 28.84 -22.77
CA GLU A 267 -31.13 30.12 -22.86
C GLU A 267 -29.64 29.96 -23.20
N ILE A 268 -29.05 28.81 -22.86
CA ILE A 268 -27.67 28.48 -23.19
C ILE A 268 -27.59 28.07 -24.66
N LYS A 269 -26.84 28.86 -25.45
CA LYS A 269 -26.55 28.56 -26.84
C LYS A 269 -25.35 27.61 -26.93
N LEU A 270 -25.63 26.38 -27.35
CA LEU A 270 -24.64 25.34 -27.60
C LEU A 270 -24.21 25.39 -29.06
N ASP A 271 -23.27 26.27 -29.41
CA ASP A 271 -22.63 26.23 -30.72
C ASP A 271 -21.72 24.99 -30.86
N TRP A 272 -21.26 24.70 -32.07
CA TRP A 272 -20.46 23.49 -32.29
C TRP A 272 -19.13 23.51 -31.53
N MET A 273 -18.48 24.67 -31.41
CA MET A 273 -17.21 24.78 -30.67
C MET A 273 -17.41 24.41 -29.21
N PHE A 274 -18.47 24.92 -28.58
CA PHE A 274 -18.79 24.63 -27.19
C PHE A 274 -19.23 23.17 -26.98
N ARG A 275 -20.00 22.60 -27.91
CA ARG A 275 -20.32 21.15 -27.89
C ARG A 275 -19.06 20.29 -27.96
N TYR A 276 -18.14 20.61 -28.88
CA TYR A 276 -16.88 19.88 -29.02
C TYR A 276 -16.02 20.00 -27.77
N SER A 277 -15.95 21.19 -27.13
CA SER A 277 -15.19 21.33 -25.89
C SER A 277 -15.76 20.46 -24.77
N LEU A 278 -17.09 20.44 -24.58
CA LEU A 278 -17.73 19.58 -23.59
C LEU A 278 -17.45 18.09 -23.85
N MET A 279 -17.60 17.63 -25.09
CA MET A 279 -17.30 16.22 -25.44
C MET A 279 -15.83 15.88 -25.24
N HIS A 280 -14.93 16.78 -25.59
CA HIS A 280 -13.48 16.57 -25.46
C HIS A 280 -13.03 16.52 -23.99
N ASP A 281 -13.62 17.36 -23.14
CA ASP A 281 -13.38 17.35 -21.70
C ASP A 281 -13.80 16.02 -21.07
N ILE A 282 -14.96 15.45 -21.48
CA ILE A 282 -15.38 14.11 -21.04
C ILE A 282 -14.35 13.05 -21.45
N VAL A 283 -13.87 13.08 -22.70
CA VAL A 283 -12.87 12.11 -23.19
C VAL A 283 -11.58 12.18 -22.37
N LYS A 284 -11.09 13.39 -22.05
CA LYS A 284 -9.91 13.56 -21.21
C LYS A 284 -10.12 13.02 -19.80
N GLY A 285 -11.26 13.34 -19.18
CA GLY A 285 -11.63 12.82 -17.86
C GLY A 285 -11.70 11.29 -17.86
N MET A 286 -12.38 10.71 -18.85
CA MET A 286 -12.54 9.26 -19.00
C MET A 286 -11.21 8.56 -19.24
N SER A 287 -10.36 9.10 -20.12
CA SER A 287 -9.01 8.56 -20.37
C SER A 287 -8.16 8.53 -19.10
N TYR A 288 -8.19 9.60 -18.30
CA TYR A 288 -7.50 9.63 -17.02
C TYR A 288 -8.05 8.57 -16.06
N LEU A 289 -9.38 8.50 -15.91
CA LEU A 289 -10.02 7.54 -15.00
C LEU A 289 -9.72 6.08 -15.39
N HIS A 290 -9.71 5.78 -16.69
CA HIS A 290 -9.40 4.44 -17.22
C HIS A 290 -7.96 4.01 -16.95
N SER A 291 -7.03 4.97 -16.93
CA SER A 291 -5.61 4.71 -16.58
C SER A 291 -5.37 4.60 -15.07
N SER A 292 -6.27 5.14 -14.24
CA SER A 292 -6.17 5.17 -12.79
C SER A 292 -6.48 3.81 -12.12
N ASP A 293 -6.36 3.75 -10.79
CA ASP A 293 -6.73 2.58 -9.99
C ASP A 293 -8.25 2.35 -9.87
N ILE A 294 -9.06 3.32 -10.29
CA ILE A 294 -10.52 3.19 -10.35
C ILE A 294 -10.95 2.38 -11.59
N LYS A 295 -10.15 2.41 -12.67
CA LYS A 295 -10.30 1.66 -13.93
C LYS A 295 -11.53 1.96 -14.77
N SER A 296 -12.71 2.20 -14.19
CA SER A 296 -13.94 2.54 -14.91
C SER A 296 -14.87 3.38 -14.04
N HIS A 297 -15.75 4.14 -14.70
CA HIS A 297 -16.75 4.97 -14.03
C HIS A 297 -17.95 4.13 -13.56
N GLY A 298 -18.50 3.30 -14.45
CA GLY A 298 -19.60 2.37 -14.17
C GLY A 298 -20.98 3.02 -13.98
N ASN A 299 -21.04 4.34 -13.78
CA ASN A 299 -22.26 5.14 -13.68
C ASN A 299 -22.24 6.42 -14.56
N LEU A 300 -21.67 6.37 -15.76
CA LEU A 300 -21.46 7.59 -16.56
C LEU A 300 -22.77 8.05 -17.21
N LYS A 301 -23.18 9.30 -16.96
CA LYS A 301 -24.40 9.92 -17.50
C LYS A 301 -24.27 11.45 -17.47
N SER A 302 -25.13 12.17 -18.20
CA SER A 302 -25.09 13.64 -18.29
C SER A 302 -25.22 14.35 -16.93
N SER A 303 -25.98 13.81 -15.97
CA SER A 303 -26.05 14.32 -14.58
C SER A 303 -24.77 14.10 -13.77
N ASN A 304 -23.91 13.16 -14.16
CA ASN A 304 -22.60 12.88 -13.52
C ASN A 304 -21.43 13.58 -14.24
N CYS A 305 -21.74 14.49 -15.17
CA CYS A 305 -20.78 15.42 -15.77
C CYS A 305 -21.14 16.82 -15.29
N VAL A 306 -20.25 17.49 -14.55
CA VAL A 306 -20.52 18.83 -13.97
C VAL A 306 -19.58 19.87 -14.51
N VAL A 307 -19.99 21.14 -14.49
CA VAL A 307 -19.26 22.22 -15.16
C VAL A 307 -18.84 23.31 -14.18
N ASP A 308 -17.54 23.62 -14.20
CA ASP A 308 -16.96 24.62 -13.30
C ASP A 308 -17.28 26.07 -13.71
N SER A 309 -16.80 27.05 -12.94
CA SER A 309 -17.04 28.47 -13.24
C SER A 309 -16.45 28.96 -14.57
N ARG A 310 -15.46 28.25 -15.11
CA ARG A 310 -14.76 28.54 -16.36
C ARG A 310 -15.30 27.73 -17.54
N PHE A 311 -16.45 27.08 -17.37
CA PHE A 311 -17.03 26.17 -18.37
C PHE A 311 -16.17 24.96 -18.72
N VAL A 312 -15.31 24.51 -17.79
CA VAL A 312 -14.59 23.24 -17.92
C VAL A 312 -15.45 22.12 -17.37
N LEU A 313 -15.68 21.08 -18.17
CA LEU A 313 -16.44 19.92 -17.75
C LEU A 313 -15.56 18.94 -16.95
N LYS A 314 -16.12 18.43 -15.86
CA LYS A 314 -15.52 17.46 -14.96
C LYS A 314 -16.46 16.27 -14.72
N ILE A 315 -15.90 15.07 -14.72
CA ILE A 315 -16.64 13.85 -14.36
C ILE A 315 -16.70 13.75 -12.83
N THR A 316 -17.90 13.54 -12.29
CA THR A 316 -18.17 13.33 -10.86
C THR A 316 -18.80 11.98 -10.62
N ASP A 317 -18.96 11.59 -9.36
CA ASP A 317 -19.64 10.35 -9.02
C ASP A 317 -19.01 9.12 -9.72
N PHE A 318 -17.69 8.97 -9.58
CA PHE A 318 -16.91 7.73 -9.84
C PHE A 318 -16.44 7.04 -8.54
N GLY A 319 -16.20 5.73 -8.56
CA GLY A 319 -15.71 4.95 -7.40
C GLY A 319 -16.67 4.89 -6.21
N LEU A 320 -16.16 4.57 -5.01
CA LEU A 320 -16.93 4.48 -3.75
C LEU A 320 -18.21 3.63 -3.86
N HIS A 321 -18.15 2.52 -4.59
CA HIS A 321 -19.33 1.67 -4.86
C HIS A 321 -19.94 1.14 -3.56
N SER A 322 -19.11 0.91 -2.54
CA SER A 322 -19.55 0.49 -1.21
C SER A 322 -20.39 1.53 -0.46
N LEU A 323 -20.28 2.82 -0.80
CA LEU A 323 -21.05 3.90 -0.16
C LEU A 323 -22.24 4.37 -0.98
N ARG A 324 -22.23 4.08 -2.28
CA ARG A 324 -23.42 4.20 -3.12
C ARG A 324 -24.38 3.13 -2.63
N GLY A 325 -25.38 3.55 -1.88
CA GLY A 325 -26.51 2.68 -1.60
C GLY A 325 -27.13 2.26 -2.94
N SER A 326 -27.69 1.06 -2.98
CA SER A 326 -28.82 0.80 -3.86
C SER A 326 -29.83 1.90 -3.57
N ASP A 327 -29.84 2.94 -4.39
CA ASP A 327 -30.92 3.91 -4.37
C ASP A 327 -32.16 3.15 -4.82
N GLU A 328 -32.81 2.42 -3.92
CA GLU A 328 -34.15 1.84 -4.14
C GLU A 328 -35.18 2.95 -4.39
N ASN A 329 -34.79 4.22 -4.15
CA ASN A 329 -35.58 5.42 -4.37
C ASN A 329 -35.14 6.30 -5.55
N ASP A 330 -33.94 6.12 -6.13
CA ASP A 330 -33.73 6.62 -7.49
C ASP A 330 -34.39 5.57 -8.36
N ASN A 331 -35.50 5.92 -9.01
CA ASN A 331 -36.16 5.09 -10.00
C ASN A 331 -35.11 4.26 -10.73
N GLU A 332 -35.08 2.94 -10.48
CA GLU A 332 -34.08 2.03 -11.04
C GLU A 332 -34.03 2.16 -12.58
N ASP A 333 -35.11 2.66 -13.17
CA ASP A 333 -35.28 3.11 -14.55
C ASP A 333 -34.35 4.26 -15.02
N SER A 334 -33.95 5.21 -14.17
CA SER A 334 -33.28 6.44 -14.60
C SER A 334 -31.87 6.19 -15.14
N TYR A 335 -31.08 5.29 -14.53
CA TYR A 335 -29.73 4.98 -15.03
C TYR A 335 -29.72 3.85 -16.08
N VAL A 336 -30.78 3.03 -16.19
CA VAL A 336 -30.85 1.93 -17.16
C VAL A 336 -30.62 2.40 -18.59
N HIS A 337 -30.98 3.64 -18.91
CA HIS A 337 -30.89 4.20 -20.25
C HIS A 337 -29.43 4.39 -20.71
N TRP A 338 -28.52 4.70 -19.79
CA TRP A 338 -27.10 4.88 -20.08
C TRP A 338 -26.26 3.62 -19.90
N LYS A 339 -26.85 2.55 -19.33
CA LYS A 339 -26.19 1.27 -19.19
C LYS A 339 -26.10 0.56 -20.54
N PRO A 340 -24.96 -0.03 -20.86
CA PRO A 340 -24.78 -0.74 -22.11
C PRO A 340 -25.50 -2.11 -22.08
N PRO A 341 -25.96 -2.60 -23.24
CA PRO A 341 -26.78 -3.80 -23.32
C PRO A 341 -26.05 -5.08 -22.88
N GLU A 342 -24.72 -5.13 -22.95
CA GLU A 342 -23.93 -6.26 -22.43
C GLU A 342 -23.92 -6.32 -20.90
N ILE A 343 -23.94 -5.17 -20.22
CA ILE A 343 -24.03 -5.11 -18.75
C ILE A 343 -25.45 -5.46 -18.31
N LEU A 344 -26.47 -4.96 -19.02
CA LEU A 344 -27.88 -5.25 -18.74
C LEU A 344 -28.25 -6.73 -18.94
N ARG A 345 -27.61 -7.42 -19.89
CA ARG A 345 -27.84 -8.85 -20.15
C ARG A 345 -27.05 -9.78 -19.23
N HIS A 346 -26.12 -9.25 -18.43
CA HIS A 346 -25.28 -10.04 -17.55
C HIS A 346 -26.01 -10.34 -16.23
N HIS A 347 -26.06 -11.61 -15.80
CA HIS A 347 -26.73 -11.98 -14.56
C HIS A 347 -26.06 -11.40 -13.31
N ASN A 348 -24.73 -11.23 -13.35
CA ASN A 348 -23.98 -10.63 -12.27
C ASN A 348 -22.96 -9.63 -12.85
N PRO A 349 -23.39 -8.41 -13.19
CA PRO A 349 -22.50 -7.42 -13.78
C PRO A 349 -21.46 -6.94 -12.75
N PRO A 350 -20.24 -6.55 -13.19
CA PRO A 350 -19.27 -5.92 -12.31
C PRO A 350 -19.85 -4.63 -11.70
N VAL A 351 -19.68 -4.44 -10.40
CA VAL A 351 -20.26 -3.28 -9.68
C VAL A 351 -19.58 -1.98 -10.10
N GLU A 352 -18.29 -2.07 -10.44
CA GLU A 352 -17.44 -1.03 -11.00
C GLU A 352 -17.71 -0.71 -12.48
N GLY A 353 -18.58 -1.50 -13.14
CA GLY A 353 -18.82 -1.42 -14.58
C GLY A 353 -17.61 -1.86 -15.40
N THR A 354 -17.51 -1.36 -16.64
CA THR A 354 -16.37 -1.66 -17.51
C THR A 354 -15.97 -0.43 -18.31
N GLN A 355 -14.70 -0.35 -18.73
CA GLN A 355 -14.23 0.73 -19.61
C GLN A 355 -15.00 0.81 -20.91
N LYS A 356 -15.38 -0.34 -21.49
CA LYS A 356 -16.19 -0.39 -22.71
C LYS A 356 -17.62 0.08 -22.46
N GLY A 357 -18.16 -0.20 -21.27
CA GLY A 357 -19.45 0.34 -20.85
C GLY A 357 -19.43 1.86 -20.73
N ASP A 358 -18.36 2.46 -20.17
CA ASP A 358 -18.23 3.91 -20.13
C ASP A 358 -18.19 4.54 -21.53
N VAL A 359 -17.52 3.88 -22.50
CA VAL A 359 -17.49 4.34 -23.90
C VAL A 359 -18.88 4.32 -24.53
N TYR A 360 -19.71 3.32 -24.23
CA TYR A 360 -21.11 3.29 -24.67
C TYR A 360 -21.91 4.43 -24.04
N SER A 361 -21.79 4.62 -22.71
CA SER A 361 -22.48 5.71 -22.01
C SER A 361 -22.05 7.08 -22.54
N PHE A 362 -20.76 7.25 -22.88
CA PHE A 362 -20.26 8.46 -23.53
C PHE A 362 -20.91 8.71 -24.89
N ALA A 363 -21.12 7.68 -25.72
CA ALA A 363 -21.80 7.82 -27.00
C ALA A 363 -23.25 8.34 -26.84
N LEU A 364 -23.95 7.92 -25.77
CA LEU A 364 -25.27 8.45 -25.43
C LEU A 364 -25.21 9.91 -24.97
N ILE A 365 -24.21 10.28 -24.17
CA ILE A 365 -24.01 11.68 -23.78
C ILE A 365 -23.69 12.55 -25.01
N MET A 366 -22.90 12.06 -25.97
CA MET A 366 -22.67 12.77 -27.23
C MET A 366 -23.97 12.97 -28.00
N HIS A 367 -24.84 11.95 -28.04
CA HIS A 367 -26.15 12.05 -28.66
C HIS A 367 -27.02 13.13 -27.97
N GLU A 368 -27.04 13.16 -26.63
CA GLU A 368 -27.71 14.21 -25.86
C GLU A 368 -27.16 15.61 -26.18
N ILE A 369 -25.84 15.77 -26.31
CA ILE A 369 -25.20 17.05 -26.66
C ILE A 369 -25.57 17.49 -28.09
N VAL A 370 -25.61 16.56 -29.04
CA VAL A 370 -25.87 16.85 -30.45
C VAL A 370 -27.34 17.23 -30.67
N TYR A 371 -28.26 16.44 -30.12
CA TYR A 371 -29.70 16.61 -30.33
C TYR A 371 -30.36 17.50 -29.29
N ARG A 372 -29.72 17.72 -28.14
CA ARG A 372 -30.30 18.43 -26.99
C ARG A 372 -31.65 17.82 -26.60
N GLN A 373 -31.69 16.49 -26.59
CA GLN A 373 -32.84 15.66 -26.27
C GLN A 373 -32.37 14.50 -25.38
N GLY A 374 -33.32 13.83 -24.74
CA GLY A 374 -33.02 12.66 -23.92
C GLY A 374 -32.39 11.49 -24.71
N PRO A 375 -31.90 10.48 -23.98
CA PRO A 375 -31.30 9.30 -24.60
C PRO A 375 -32.28 8.61 -25.57
N PHE A 376 -31.74 8.04 -26.65
CA PHE A 376 -32.51 7.34 -27.69
C PHE A 376 -33.49 8.18 -28.52
N TYR A 377 -33.42 9.51 -28.49
CA TYR A 377 -34.20 10.35 -29.42
C TYR A 377 -33.92 10.00 -30.89
N LEU A 378 -34.98 9.63 -31.64
CA LEU A 378 -34.92 9.20 -33.04
C LEU A 378 -35.39 10.26 -34.05
N GLY A 379 -35.70 11.50 -33.60
CA GLY A 379 -36.29 12.52 -34.46
C GLY A 379 -37.81 12.38 -34.63
N GLN A 380 -38.41 13.32 -35.37
CA GLN A 380 -39.86 13.34 -35.66
C GLN A 380 -40.29 12.37 -36.78
N HIS A 381 -39.36 11.69 -37.46
CA HIS A 381 -39.63 10.78 -38.58
C HIS A 381 -39.29 9.33 -38.22
N THR A 382 -40.08 8.73 -37.34
CA THR A 382 -39.94 7.33 -36.89
C THR A 382 -40.50 6.33 -37.91
N ASN A 383 -39.92 6.26 -39.10
CA ASN A 383 -40.18 5.19 -40.07
C ASN A 383 -38.87 4.59 -40.58
N LEU A 384 -38.02 4.19 -39.65
CA LEU A 384 -36.85 3.37 -39.94
C LEU A 384 -37.25 1.90 -39.80
N SER A 385 -37.90 1.35 -40.83
CA SER A 385 -37.87 -0.11 -41.03
C SER A 385 -36.43 -0.52 -41.30
N PRO A 386 -35.95 -1.65 -40.75
CA PRO A 386 -34.63 -2.17 -41.11
C PRO A 386 -34.62 -2.42 -42.62
N LYS A 387 -33.73 -1.74 -43.34
CA LYS A 387 -33.43 -2.02 -44.76
C LYS A 387 -32.31 -3.02 -44.87
#